data_AF-A0A7Y2E4L5-F1
#
_entry.id   AF-A0A7Y2E4L5-F1
#
_cell.length_a   1.000
_cell.length_b   1.000
_cell.length_c   1.000
_cell.angle_alpha   90.00
_cell.angle_beta   90.00
_cell.angle_gamma   90.00
#
_symmetry.space_group_name_H-M   'P 1'
#
loop_
_entity.id
_entity.type
_entity.pdbx_description
1 polymer ?
#
loop_
_entity_poly.entity_id
_entity_poly.type
_entity_poly.pdbx_seq_one_letter_code
_entity_poly.pdbx_strand_id
1 'polypeptide(L)'
;LTAEQIEHGVGPIDAFDPGPIDTELAARGEAVFTTNCSACHKMDSRYVGPSLGDVTVRRSPAFVMNMILNPDGMIKEHPEGKKMFAEYMTPMANQNMTEDQARAILEYLRTQAPSN
;
A
#
# COMPACT_ATOMS: atom_id res chain seq x y z
N LEU A 1 15.12 7.31 10.96
CA LEU A 1 13.88 7.74 10.30
C LEU A 1 13.42 9.03 10.95
N THR A 2 13.00 10.01 10.14
CA THR A 2 12.30 11.22 10.63
C THR A 2 10.90 10.86 11.13
N ALA A 3 10.21 11.79 11.80
CA ALA A 3 8.81 11.59 12.18
C ALA A 3 7.92 11.33 10.95
N GLU A 4 8.14 12.09 9.87
CA GLU A 4 7.45 11.89 8.59
C GLU A 4 7.68 10.49 8.03
N GLN A 5 8.93 10.00 8.03
CA GLN A 5 9.24 8.66 7.54
C GLN A 5 8.66 7.54 8.41
N ILE A 6 8.43 7.79 9.71
CA ILE A 6 7.75 6.84 10.60
C ILE A 6 6.25 6.79 10.31
N GLU A 7 5.63 7.91 9.97
CA GLU A 7 4.19 7.98 9.70
C GLU A 7 3.85 7.57 8.27
N HIS A 8 4.66 7.98 7.30
CA HIS A 8 4.38 7.88 5.87
C HIS A 8 5.29 6.88 5.15
N GLY A 9 6.18 6.20 5.87
CA GLY A 9 7.10 5.24 5.28
C GLY A 9 8.32 5.89 4.61
N VAL A 10 9.18 5.04 4.06
CA VAL A 10 10.42 5.41 3.39
C VAL A 10 10.20 5.28 1.88
N GLY A 11 10.05 6.40 1.19
CA GLY A 11 9.86 6.43 -0.26
C GLY A 11 9.68 7.85 -0.79
N PRO A 12 9.30 7.99 -2.07
CA PRO A 12 9.23 9.30 -2.74
C PRO A 12 7.96 10.10 -2.41
N ILE A 13 6.98 9.51 -1.71
CA ILE A 13 5.67 10.14 -1.49
C ILE A 13 5.63 10.82 -0.12
N ASP A 14 5.44 12.13 -0.14
CA ASP A 14 5.19 12.95 1.04
C ASP A 14 3.72 12.89 1.48
N ALA A 15 3.40 13.50 2.62
CA ALA A 15 2.03 13.61 3.13
C ALA A 15 1.10 14.33 2.13
N PHE A 16 -0.09 13.78 1.92
CA PHE A 16 -1.12 14.43 1.10
C PHE A 16 -2.53 13.98 1.51
N ASP A 17 -3.52 14.83 1.20
CA ASP A 17 -4.94 14.48 1.26
C ASP A 17 -5.41 14.00 -0.12
N PRO A 18 -5.90 12.75 -0.24
CA PRO A 18 -6.37 12.22 -1.52
C PRO A 18 -7.74 12.78 -1.93
N GLY A 19 -8.42 13.57 -1.08
CA GLY A 19 -9.71 14.20 -1.38
C GLY A 19 -10.87 13.19 -1.41
N PRO A 20 -12.00 13.52 -2.05
CA PRO A 20 -13.10 12.57 -2.27
C PRO A 20 -12.65 11.34 -3.08
N ILE A 21 -13.46 10.28 -3.05
CA ILE A 21 -13.21 9.11 -3.88
C ILE A 21 -13.42 9.47 -5.35
N ASP A 22 -12.40 9.21 -6.18
CA ASP A 22 -12.46 9.22 -7.63
C ASP A 22 -12.74 7.79 -8.13
N THR A 23 -13.95 7.57 -8.62
CA THR A 23 -14.41 6.26 -9.08
C THR A 23 -13.70 5.77 -10.34
N GLU A 24 -13.30 6.68 -11.23
CA GLU A 24 -12.59 6.31 -12.47
C GLU A 24 -11.16 5.86 -12.14
N LEU A 25 -10.49 6.62 -11.26
CA LEU A 25 -9.17 6.26 -10.76
C LEU A 25 -9.19 4.96 -9.96
N ALA A 26 -10.24 4.73 -9.15
CA ALA A 26 -10.43 3.47 -8.43
C ALA A 26 -10.59 2.28 -9.39
N ALA A 27 -11.39 2.42 -10.45
CA ALA A 27 -11.57 1.35 -11.45
C ALA A 27 -10.26 1.02 -12.18
N ARG A 28 -9.45 2.04 -12.52
CA ARG A 28 -8.09 1.83 -13.03
C ARG A 28 -7.21 1.11 -12.01
N GLY A 29 -7.32 1.51 -10.74
CA GLY A 29 -6.62 0.89 -9.62
C GLY A 29 -6.92 -0.59 -9.46
N GLU A 30 -8.19 -0.98 -9.59
CA GLU A 30 -8.63 -2.36 -9.50
C GLU A 30 -7.99 -3.25 -10.57
N ALA A 31 -7.95 -2.77 -11.82
CA ALA A 31 -7.33 -3.50 -12.93
C ALA A 31 -5.83 -3.72 -12.68
N VAL A 32 -5.14 -2.68 -12.19
CA VAL A 32 -3.72 -2.74 -11.86
C VAL A 32 -3.48 -3.67 -10.66
N PHE A 33 -4.28 -3.56 -9.60
CA PHE A 33 -4.23 -4.40 -8.40
C PHE A 33 -4.43 -5.89 -8.75
N THR A 34 -5.42 -6.18 -9.59
CA THR A 34 -5.73 -7.55 -10.02
C THR A 34 -4.52 -8.18 -10.69
N THR A 35 -3.80 -7.43 -11.51
CA THR A 35 -2.63 -7.93 -12.23
C THR A 35 -1.40 -8.09 -11.33
N ASN A 36 -1.17 -7.16 -10.40
CA ASN A 36 0.14 -7.04 -9.72
C ASN A 36 0.11 -7.40 -8.23
N CYS A 37 -1.06 -7.44 -7.60
CA CYS A 37 -1.19 -7.54 -6.14
C CYS A 37 -2.04 -8.74 -5.69
N SER A 38 -3.05 -9.12 -6.47
CA SER A 38 -4.01 -10.17 -6.11
C SER A 38 -3.40 -11.57 -5.94
N ALA A 39 -2.24 -11.82 -6.57
CA ALA A 39 -1.50 -13.06 -6.40
C ALA A 39 -1.00 -13.27 -4.96
N CYS A 40 -0.84 -12.19 -4.18
CA CYS A 40 -0.29 -12.24 -2.83
C CYS A 40 -1.27 -11.74 -1.75
N HIS A 41 -2.18 -10.84 -2.11
CA HIS A 41 -3.06 -10.16 -1.15
C HIS A 41 -4.54 -10.47 -1.38
N LYS A 42 -5.27 -10.58 -0.26
CA LYS A 42 -6.74 -10.59 -0.22
C LYS A 42 -7.23 -9.40 0.58
N MET A 43 -8.51 -9.08 0.46
CA MET A 43 -9.09 -7.96 1.20
C MET A 43 -9.41 -8.34 2.65
N ASP A 44 -9.90 -9.55 2.89
CA ASP A 44 -10.51 -9.97 4.16
C ASP A 44 -9.66 -10.92 5.00
N SER A 45 -8.59 -11.46 4.43
CA SER A 45 -7.86 -12.57 5.03
C SER A 45 -6.36 -12.53 4.70
N ARG A 46 -5.58 -13.12 5.60
CA ARG A 46 -4.16 -13.40 5.34
C ARG A 46 -4.02 -14.39 4.18
N TYR A 47 -3.05 -14.13 3.32
CA TYR A 47 -2.64 -15.07 2.27
C TYR A 47 -1.11 -15.20 2.23
N VAL A 48 -0.46 -14.84 1.13
CA VAL A 48 1.00 -14.69 1.10
C VAL A 48 1.41 -13.42 1.83
N GLY A 49 0.67 -12.33 1.61
CA GLY A 49 0.78 -11.07 2.34
C GLY A 49 -0.38 -10.83 3.31
N PRO A 50 -0.37 -9.71 4.05
CA PRO A 50 -1.47 -9.28 4.91
C PRO A 50 -2.75 -9.00 4.13
N SER A 51 -3.87 -9.02 4.85
CA SER A 51 -5.13 -8.49 4.33
C SER A 51 -5.05 -6.97 4.12
N LEU A 52 -5.72 -6.47 3.08
CA LEU A 52 -5.67 -5.06 2.67
C LEU A 52 -6.99 -4.31 2.79
N GLY A 53 -8.10 -4.96 3.13
CA GLY A 53 -9.43 -4.35 3.12
C GLY A 53 -9.58 -3.13 4.03
N ASP A 54 -8.79 -3.03 5.09
CA ASP A 54 -8.78 -1.90 6.03
C ASP A 54 -7.46 -1.11 6.02
N VAL A 55 -6.58 -1.35 5.04
CA VAL A 55 -5.21 -0.80 5.09
C VAL A 55 -5.18 0.72 5.08
N THR A 56 -6.13 1.34 4.39
CA THR A 56 -6.29 2.80 4.28
C THR A 56 -6.92 3.43 5.53
N VAL A 57 -7.45 2.61 6.45
CA VAL A 57 -7.85 3.04 7.80
C VAL A 57 -6.66 2.96 8.76
N ARG A 58 -5.78 1.96 8.58
CA ARG A 58 -4.63 1.71 9.46
C ARG A 58 -3.38 2.52 9.10
N ARG A 59 -3.26 2.99 7.86
CA ARG A 59 -2.05 3.62 7.31
C ARG A 59 -2.41 4.85 6.51
N SER A 60 -1.51 5.83 6.49
CA SER A 60 -1.68 7.01 5.65
C SER A 60 -1.65 6.66 4.15
N PRO A 61 -2.26 7.48 3.30
CA PRO A 61 -2.15 7.36 1.84
C PRO A 61 -0.70 7.24 1.35
N ALA A 62 0.16 8.11 1.87
CA ALA A 62 1.59 8.13 1.56
C ALA A 62 2.30 6.83 1.96
N PHE A 63 1.98 6.27 3.14
CA PHE A 63 2.54 4.98 3.58
C PHE A 63 2.21 3.85 2.63
N VAL A 64 0.94 3.76 2.20
CA VAL A 64 0.50 2.72 1.26
C VAL A 64 1.25 2.84 -0.07
N MET A 65 1.36 4.06 -0.61
CA MET A 65 2.10 4.28 -1.86
C MET A 65 3.61 4.01 -1.71
N ASN A 66 4.24 4.45 -0.62
CA ASN A 66 5.66 4.20 -0.37
C ASN A 66 5.97 2.70 -0.19
N MET A 67 5.04 1.92 0.37
CA MET A 67 5.19 0.45 0.40
C MET A 67 5.13 -0.16 -1.01
N ILE A 68 4.25 0.33 -1.88
CA ILE A 68 4.14 -0.15 -3.26
C ILE A 68 5.40 0.21 -4.08
N LEU A 69 5.89 1.44 -3.92
CA LEU A 69 6.98 2.00 -4.72
C LEU A 69 8.38 1.60 -4.21
N ASN A 70 8.53 1.34 -2.91
CA ASN A 70 9.82 1.04 -2.28
C ASN A 70 9.72 -0.07 -1.22
N PRO A 71 9.23 -1.28 -1.56
CA PRO A 71 9.06 -2.35 -0.57
C PRO A 71 10.39 -2.80 0.05
N ASP A 72 11.48 -2.81 -0.73
CA ASP A 72 12.81 -3.18 -0.24
C ASP A 72 13.35 -2.18 0.80
N GLY A 73 13.20 -0.87 0.54
CA GLY A 73 13.57 0.17 1.50
C GLY A 73 12.72 0.10 2.76
N MET A 74 11.42 -0.13 2.61
CA MET A 74 10.50 -0.34 3.74
C MET A 74 10.94 -1.53 4.61
N ILE A 75 11.31 -2.66 4.03
CA ILE A 75 11.81 -3.82 4.79
C ILE A 75 13.17 -3.51 5.44
N LYS A 76 14.08 -2.83 4.76
CA LYS A 76 15.45 -2.55 5.26
C LYS A 76 15.46 -1.50 6.37
N GLU A 77 14.60 -0.50 6.29
CA GLU A 77 14.70 0.71 7.09
C GLU A 77 13.49 0.91 8.02
N HIS A 78 12.27 0.62 7.56
CA HIS A 78 11.05 0.92 8.31
C HIS A 78 10.69 -0.17 9.34
N PRO A 79 10.38 0.18 10.60
CA PRO A 79 10.04 -0.80 11.64
C PRO A 79 8.83 -1.66 11.27
N GLU A 80 7.78 -1.07 10.70
CA GLU A 80 6.62 -1.85 10.23
C GLU A 80 6.97 -2.77 9.05
N GLY A 81 7.86 -2.35 8.14
CA GLY A 81 8.32 -3.22 7.05
C GLY A 81 9.09 -4.43 7.57
N LYS A 82 10.00 -4.21 8.54
CA LYS A 82 10.71 -5.28 9.26
C LYS A 82 9.77 -6.23 9.98
N LYS A 83 8.77 -5.68 10.67
CA LYS A 83 7.76 -6.46 11.38
C LYS A 83 6.95 -7.34 10.43
N MET A 84 6.47 -6.78 9.33
CA MET A 84 5.76 -7.54 8.30
C MET A 84 6.67 -8.62 7.70
N PHE A 85 7.91 -8.31 7.38
CA PHE A 85 8.83 -9.33 6.89
C PHE A 85 9.04 -10.47 7.90
N ALA A 86 9.20 -10.17 9.19
CA ALA A 86 9.32 -11.20 10.23
C ALA A 86 8.05 -12.06 10.40
N GLU A 87 6.86 -11.49 10.16
CA GLU A 87 5.58 -12.19 10.31
C GLU A 87 5.21 -13.05 9.08
N TYR A 88 5.57 -12.58 7.88
CA TYR A 88 5.19 -13.22 6.62
C TYR A 88 6.35 -14.03 6.00
N MET A 89 7.59 -13.81 6.46
CA MET A 89 8.82 -14.49 6.01
C MET A 89 9.04 -14.48 4.50
N THR A 90 8.34 -13.58 3.80
CA THR A 90 8.36 -13.41 2.35
C THR A 90 8.46 -11.91 2.07
N PRO A 91 9.49 -11.43 1.35
CA PRO A 91 9.57 -10.02 1.01
C PRO A 91 8.53 -9.70 -0.07
N MET A 92 7.90 -8.52 0.02
CA MET A 92 7.09 -8.00 -1.08
C MET A 92 8.02 -7.61 -2.24
N ALA A 93 7.86 -8.26 -3.40
CA ALA A 93 8.67 -7.95 -4.56
C ALA A 93 8.33 -6.56 -5.12
N ASN A 94 9.37 -5.79 -5.49
CA ASN A 94 9.18 -4.51 -6.17
C ASN A 94 8.59 -4.74 -7.57
N GLN A 95 7.37 -4.26 -7.79
CA GLN A 95 6.65 -4.38 -9.06
C GLN A 95 7.06 -3.29 -10.08
N ASN A 96 8.04 -2.43 -9.74
CA ASN A 96 8.54 -1.31 -10.55
C ASN A 96 7.41 -0.39 -11.03
N MET A 97 6.46 -0.10 -10.14
CA MET A 97 5.29 0.72 -10.47
C MET A 97 5.66 2.19 -10.55
N THR A 98 4.91 2.93 -11.36
CA THR A 98 4.95 4.40 -11.35
C THR A 98 4.12 4.96 -10.20
N GLU A 99 4.37 6.22 -9.84
CA GLU A 99 3.56 6.92 -8.82
C GLU A 99 2.07 6.95 -9.20
N ASP A 100 1.75 7.15 -10.48
CA ASP A 100 0.36 7.12 -10.99
C ASP A 100 -0.31 5.75 -10.78
N GLN A 101 0.42 4.67 -10.99
CA GLN A 101 -0.08 3.32 -10.76
C GLN A 101 -0.30 3.06 -9.26
N ALA A 102 0.65 3.47 -8.41
CA ALA A 102 0.51 3.38 -6.97
C ALA A 102 -0.66 4.23 -6.46
N ARG A 103 -0.86 5.44 -7.02
CA ARG A 103 -1.98 6.33 -6.71
C ARG A 103 -3.31 5.72 -7.10
N ALA A 104 -3.39 5.06 -8.26
CA ALA A 104 -4.59 4.34 -8.69
C ALA A 104 -4.91 3.16 -7.76
N ILE A 105 -3.91 2.33 -7.41
CA ILE A 105 -4.09 1.22 -6.47
C ILE A 105 -4.56 1.73 -5.10
N LEU A 106 -3.94 2.79 -4.58
CA LEU A 106 -4.39 3.43 -3.35
C LEU A 106 -5.88 3.80 -3.46
N GLU A 107 -6.31 4.42 -4.56
CA GLU A 107 -7.71 4.81 -4.75
C GLU A 107 -8.65 3.61 -4.68
N TYR A 108 -8.28 2.51 -5.34
CA TYR A 108 -9.02 1.26 -5.24
C TYR A 108 -9.09 0.74 -3.80
N LEU A 109 -7.97 0.72 -3.06
CA LEU A 109 -7.96 0.27 -1.66
C LEU A 109 -8.81 1.16 -0.76
N ARG A 110 -8.98 2.45 -1.08
CA ARG A 110 -9.88 3.36 -0.35
C ARG A 110 -11.36 2.99 -0.57
N THR A 111 -11.73 2.36 -1.68
CA THR A 111 -13.11 1.87 -1.89
C THR A 111 -13.39 0.54 -1.19
N GLN A 112 -12.35 -0.17 -0.75
CA GLN A 112 -12.47 -1.44 -0.02
C GLN A 112 -12.62 -1.24 1.49
N ALA A 113 -12.23 -0.07 2.01
CA ALA A 113 -12.36 0.25 3.42
C ALA A 113 -13.82 0.11 3.87
N PRO A 114 -14.07 -0.53 5.03
CA PRO A 114 -15.42 -0.59 5.59
C PRO A 114 -16.00 0.82 5.69
N SER A 115 -17.21 1.01 5.17
CA SER A 115 -17.97 2.24 5.43
C SER A 115 -18.26 2.28 6.93
N ASN A 116 -17.74 3.29 7.63
CA ASN A 116 -18.15 3.59 9.00
C ASN A 116 -19.62 4.03 9.02
#